data_AF-A0A0F0HG05-F1
#
_entry.id   AF-A0A0F0HG05-F1
#
_cell.length_a   1.000
_cell.length_b   1.000
_cell.length_c   1.000
_cell.angle_alpha   90.00
_cell.angle_beta   90.00
_cell.angle_gamma   90.00
#
_symmetry.space_group_name_H-M   'P 1'
#
loop_
_entity.id
_entity.type
_entity.pdbx_description
1 polymer ?
#
loop_
_entity_poly.entity_id
_entity_poly.type
_entity_poly.pdbx_seq_one_letter_code
_entity_poly.pdbx_strand_id
1 'polypeptide(L)'
;MTEDTAANEPHEPTPEERAARDRVRRQATGMTHHQAAEALEAAEEAAGDLDTAAAGTRAEVAEWSRITDLLFDRGGPYTPQTDAYVQGQLTARKNHRV
;
A
#
# COMPACT_ATOMS: atom_id res chain seq x y z
N MET A 1 -0.33 -4.36 26.75
CA MET A 1 -1.02 -4.39 25.45
C MET A 1 -0.89 -2.99 24.88
N THR A 2 0.29 -2.69 24.34
CA THR A 2 0.59 -1.39 23.70
C THR A 2 0.17 -1.52 22.26
N GLU A 3 -0.90 -0.83 21.88
CA GLU A 3 -1.29 -0.64 20.49
C GLU A 3 -0.12 0.07 19.80
N ASP A 4 0.60 -0.67 18.97
CA ASP A 4 1.67 -0.13 18.13
C ASP A 4 1.05 0.77 17.06
N THR A 5 0.81 2.01 17.47
CA THR A 5 0.24 3.06 16.63
C THR A 5 1.36 3.83 15.92
N ALA A 6 2.63 3.47 16.15
CA ALA A 6 3.80 4.18 15.63
C ALA A 6 3.97 3.99 14.12
N ALA A 7 3.41 2.92 13.54
CA ALA A 7 3.35 2.72 12.10
C ALA A 7 2.45 3.75 11.37
N ASN A 8 1.68 4.56 12.10
CA ASN A 8 0.65 5.45 11.53
C ASN A 8 0.69 6.88 12.08
N GLU A 9 1.82 7.36 12.61
CA GLU A 9 1.99 8.81 12.78
C GLU A 9 1.93 9.49 11.40
N PRO A 10 1.18 10.60 11.24
CA PRO A 10 1.10 11.33 9.98
C PRO A 10 2.45 11.98 9.66
N HIS A 11 3.32 11.21 9.01
CA HIS A 11 4.56 11.67 8.42
C HIS A 11 4.38 11.81 6.91
N GLU A 12 5.11 12.74 6.30
CA GLU A 12 5.20 12.75 4.85
C GLU A 12 5.93 11.47 4.41
N PRO A 13 5.35 10.64 3.53
CA PRO A 13 6.02 9.43 3.08
C PRO A 13 7.35 9.76 2.42
N THR A 14 8.41 9.06 2.80
CA THR A 14 9.74 9.21 2.21
C THR A 14 9.74 8.81 0.72
N PRO A 15 10.75 9.20 -0.08
CA PRO A 15 10.89 8.74 -1.46
C PRO A 15 10.90 7.22 -1.61
N GLU A 16 11.51 6.50 -0.66
CA GLU A 16 11.59 5.04 -0.65
C GLU A 16 10.21 4.42 -0.46
N GLU A 17 9.45 4.89 0.54
CA GLU A 17 8.10 4.40 0.81
C GLU A 17 7.16 4.69 -0.36
N ARG A 18 7.26 5.88 -0.97
CA ARG A 18 6.50 6.21 -2.19
C ARG A 18 6.84 5.24 -3.33
N ALA A 19 8.12 4.95 -3.55
CA ALA A 19 8.56 4.03 -4.58
C ALA A 19 8.08 2.59 -4.32
N ALA A 20 8.07 2.14 -3.07
CA ALA A 20 7.54 0.84 -2.67
C ALA A 20 6.03 0.73 -2.96
N ARG A 21 5.24 1.69 -2.46
CA ARG A 21 3.79 1.74 -2.72
C ARG A 21 3.47 1.80 -4.21
N ASP A 22 4.23 2.57 -4.99
CA ASP A 22 4.04 2.65 -6.44
C ASP A 22 4.42 1.35 -7.17
N ARG A 23 5.36 0.56 -6.67
CA ARG A 23 5.65 -0.79 -7.20
C ARG A 23 4.47 -1.74 -6.94
N VAL A 24 4.00 -1.79 -5.71
CA VAL A 24 2.85 -2.61 -5.30
C VAL A 24 1.63 -2.32 -6.19
N ARG A 25 1.27 -1.05 -6.37
CA ARG A 25 0.11 -0.67 -7.22
C ARG A 25 0.26 -1.11 -8.67
N ARG A 26 1.48 -1.07 -9.23
CA ARG A 26 1.74 -1.57 -10.59
C ARG A 26 1.58 -3.08 -10.65
N GLN A 27 2.09 -3.81 -9.67
CA GLN A 27 1.97 -5.27 -9.60
C GLN A 27 0.51 -5.71 -9.40
N ALA A 28 -0.22 -5.02 -8.53
CA ALA A 28 -1.61 -5.31 -8.22
C ALA A 28 -2.57 -5.06 -9.39
N THR A 29 -2.18 -4.31 -10.43
CA THR A 29 -3.10 -3.94 -11.52
C THR A 29 -3.65 -5.19 -12.21
N GLY A 30 -4.97 -5.35 -12.18
CA GLY A 30 -5.67 -6.53 -12.72
C GLY A 30 -5.86 -7.68 -11.74
N MET A 31 -5.26 -7.63 -10.55
CA MET A 31 -5.40 -8.69 -9.53
C MET A 31 -6.79 -8.67 -8.89
N THR A 32 -7.30 -9.87 -8.63
CA THR A 32 -8.47 -10.08 -7.77
C THR A 32 -8.08 -10.03 -6.29
N HIS A 33 -9.08 -9.96 -5.39
CA HIS A 33 -8.88 -10.02 -3.94
C HIS A 33 -7.97 -11.20 -3.53
N HIS A 34 -8.23 -12.41 -4.02
CA HIS A 34 -7.46 -13.59 -3.63
C HIS A 34 -5.99 -13.49 -4.06
N GLN A 35 -5.72 -12.99 -5.27
CA GLN A 35 -4.34 -12.81 -5.75
C GLN A 35 -3.60 -11.72 -4.96
N ALA A 36 -4.29 -10.64 -4.58
CA ALA A 36 -3.71 -9.61 -3.73
C ALA A 36 -3.42 -10.12 -2.31
N ALA A 37 -4.30 -10.98 -1.75
CA ALA A 37 -4.10 -11.60 -0.45
C ALA A 37 -2.90 -12.58 -0.45
N GLU A 38 -2.74 -13.39 -1.50
CA GLU A 38 -1.56 -14.26 -1.67
C GLU A 38 -0.27 -13.43 -1.78
N ALA A 39 -0.31 -12.30 -2.49
CA ALA A 39 0.84 -11.40 -2.59
C ALA A 39 1.16 -10.70 -1.26
N LEU A 40 0.14 -10.36 -0.46
CA LEU A 40 0.30 -9.83 0.88
C LEU A 40 1.00 -10.84 1.79
N GLU A 41 0.52 -12.10 1.82
CA GLU A 41 1.12 -13.17 2.63
C GLU A 41 2.61 -13.37 2.26
N ALA A 42 2.92 -13.40 0.96
CA ALA A 42 4.30 -13.50 0.49
C ALA A 42 5.17 -12.29 0.90
N ALA A 43 4.59 -11.08 0.90
CA ALA A 43 5.30 -9.87 1.32
C ALA A 43 5.55 -9.85 2.84
N GLU A 44 4.59 -10.32 3.64
CA GLU A 44 4.73 -10.49 5.09
C GLU A 44 5.81 -11.53 5.43
N GLU A 45 5.80 -12.69 4.75
CA GLU A 45 6.84 -13.72 4.92
C GLU A 45 8.23 -13.19 4.56
N ALA A 46 8.34 -12.46 3.45
CA ALA A 46 9.60 -11.86 3.02
C ALA A 46 10.09 -10.74 3.96
N ALA A 47 9.17 -10.00 4.58
CA ALA A 47 9.51 -8.95 5.54
C ALA A 47 10.03 -9.51 6.86
N GLY A 48 9.52 -10.67 7.29
CA GLY A 48 9.80 -11.22 8.61
C GLY A 48 9.25 -10.32 9.71
N ASP A 49 10.11 -9.84 10.60
CA ASP A 49 9.72 -8.93 11.68
C ASP A 49 9.56 -7.49 11.16
N LEU A 50 8.31 -7.05 10.98
CA LEU A 50 7.99 -5.71 10.50
C LEU A 50 8.52 -4.60 11.41
N ASP A 51 8.64 -4.82 12.72
CA ASP A 51 9.07 -3.77 13.67
C ASP A 51 10.53 -3.36 13.44
N THR A 52 11.32 -4.29 12.88
CA THR A 52 12.73 -4.07 12.54
C THR A 52 12.97 -3.87 11.04
N ALA A 53 11.94 -4.02 10.22
CA ALA A 53 12.04 -3.91 8.77
C ALA A 53 12.29 -2.48 8.29
N ALA A 54 12.97 -2.38 7.14
CA ALA A 54 13.19 -1.12 6.45
C ALA A 54 11.87 -0.41 6.11
N ALA A 55 11.90 0.92 6.04
CA ALA A 55 10.70 1.72 5.79
C ALA A 55 10.02 1.35 4.47
N GLY A 56 10.79 1.08 3.40
CA GLY A 56 10.25 0.59 2.13
C GLY A 56 9.50 -0.74 2.25
N THR A 57 10.03 -1.70 3.03
CA THR A 57 9.41 -3.00 3.28
C THR A 57 8.10 -2.86 4.06
N ARG A 58 8.10 -2.07 5.14
CA ARG A 58 6.87 -1.77 5.90
C ARG A 58 5.81 -1.11 5.01
N ALA A 59 6.22 -0.17 4.17
CA ALA A 59 5.32 0.51 3.24
C ALA A 59 4.79 -0.40 2.12
N GLU A 60 5.56 -1.40 1.70
CA GLU A 60 5.12 -2.43 0.75
C GLU A 60 4.01 -3.30 1.35
N VAL A 61 4.24 -3.88 2.52
CA VAL A 61 3.24 -4.70 3.22
C VAL A 61 1.96 -3.90 3.52
N ALA A 62 2.10 -2.67 4.03
CA ALA A 62 0.96 -1.80 4.29
C ALA A 62 0.14 -1.49 3.03
N GLU A 63 0.78 -1.35 1.86
CA GLU A 63 0.05 -1.08 0.61
C GLU A 63 -0.64 -2.33 0.08
N TRP A 64 -0.05 -3.53 0.22
CA TRP A 64 -0.70 -4.78 -0.11
C TRP A 64 -1.94 -5.03 0.76
N SER A 65 -1.84 -4.77 2.07
CA SER A 65 -2.98 -4.85 3.00
C SER A 65 -4.10 -3.89 2.58
N ARG A 66 -3.79 -2.63 2.31
CA ARG A 66 -4.78 -1.64 1.86
C ARG A 66 -5.48 -2.04 0.54
N ILE A 67 -4.74 -2.58 -0.43
CA ILE A 67 -5.32 -3.02 -1.70
C ILE A 67 -6.23 -4.24 -1.48
N THR A 68 -5.82 -5.18 -0.63
CA THR A 68 -6.62 -6.36 -0.29
C THR A 68 -7.95 -5.93 0.33
N ASP A 69 -7.93 -5.03 1.31
CA ASP A 69 -9.15 -4.47 1.92
C ASP A 69 -10.04 -3.76 0.90
N LEU A 70 -9.46 -2.93 0.03
CA LEU A 70 -10.19 -2.24 -1.05
C LEU A 70 -10.92 -3.23 -1.96
N LEU A 71 -10.25 -4.33 -2.32
CA LEU A 71 -10.79 -5.36 -3.21
C LEU A 71 -11.82 -6.24 -2.52
N PHE A 72 -11.70 -6.46 -1.22
CA PHE A 72 -12.70 -7.15 -0.42
C PHE A 72 -14.03 -6.39 -0.45
N ASP A 73 -13.99 -5.08 -0.23
CA ASP A 73 -15.19 -4.23 -0.17
C ASP A 73 -15.86 -4.01 -1.53
N ARG A 74 -15.06 -3.84 -2.60
CA ARG A 74 -15.58 -3.44 -3.93
C ARG A 74 -15.74 -4.60 -4.90
N GLY A 75 -14.98 -5.67 -4.73
CA GLY A 75 -14.85 -6.74 -5.72
C GLY A 75 -14.23 -6.27 -7.05
N GLY A 76 -14.12 -7.22 -7.98
CA GLY A 76 -13.50 -6.98 -9.28
C GLY A 76 -11.97 -6.85 -9.22
N PRO A 77 -11.32 -6.66 -10.39
CA PRO A 77 -9.87 -6.52 -10.45
C PRO A 77 -9.43 -5.13 -9.99
N TYR A 78 -8.26 -5.04 -9.36
CA TYR A 78 -7.70 -3.77 -8.93
C TYR A 78 -7.34 -2.88 -10.12
N THR A 79 -7.74 -1.62 -10.05
CA THR A 79 -7.32 -0.59 -11.01
C THR A 79 -6.94 0.69 -10.23
N PRO A 80 -5.77 1.29 -10.50
CA PRO A 80 -5.41 2.58 -9.88
C PRO A 80 -6.39 3.71 -10.21
N GLN A 81 -7.12 3.61 -11.32
CA GLN A 81 -8.08 4.62 -11.76
C GLN A 81 -9.34 4.63 -10.89
N THR A 82 -9.75 3.47 -10.38
CA THR A 82 -10.92 3.35 -9.51
C THR A 82 -10.56 3.53 -8.03
N ASP A 83 -9.28 3.48 -7.66
CA ASP A 83 -8.82 3.67 -6.29
C ASP A 83 -8.87 5.15 -5.85
N ALA A 84 -9.83 5.48 -4.99
CA ALA A 84 -10.06 6.84 -4.52
C ALA A 84 -8.88 7.41 -3.71
N TYR A 85 -8.16 6.58 -2.96
CA TYR A 85 -6.98 7.01 -2.20
C TYR A 85 -5.87 7.45 -3.16
N VAL A 86 -5.61 6.65 -4.20
CA VAL A 86 -4.62 6.98 -5.23
C VAL A 86 -5.03 8.23 -6.03
N GLN A 87 -6.30 8.36 -6.40
CA GLN A 87 -6.79 9.55 -7.09
C GLN A 87 -6.66 10.82 -6.25
N GLY A 88 -6.88 10.73 -4.93
CA GLY A 88 -6.62 11.83 -3.99
C GLY A 88 -5.15 12.25 -3.96
N GLN A 89 -4.23 11.29 -3.87
CA GLN A 89 -2.77 11.53 -3.91
C GLN A 89 -2.33 12.21 -5.22
N LEU A 90 -2.82 11.74 -6.37
CA LEU A 90 -2.51 12.32 -7.67
C LEU A 90 -3.03 13.75 -7.81
N THR A 91 -4.22 14.03 -7.27
CA THR A 91 -4.83 15.36 -7.29
C THR A 91 -4.04 16.34 -6.42
N ALA A 92 -3.64 15.93 -5.22
CA ALA A 92 -2.78 16.74 -4.35
C ALA A 92 -1.45 17.08 -5.04
N ARG A 93 -0.76 16.09 -5.66
CA ARG A 93 0.51 16.33 -6.37
C ARG A 93 0.38 17.30 -7.54
N LYS A 94 -0.73 17.27 -8.28
CA LYS A 94 -1.00 18.24 -9.35
C LYS A 94 -1.11 19.66 -8.79
N ASN A 95 -1.76 19.81 -7.64
CA ASN A 95 -2.00 21.11 -7.00
C ASN A 95 -0.80 21.67 -6.23
N HIS A 96 0.25 20.89 -5.98
CA HIS A 96 1.48 21.36 -5.34
C HIS A 96 2.56 21.81 -6.36
N ARG A 97 2.27 21.73 -7.66
CA ARG A 97 3.16 22.15 -8.75
C ARG A 97 2.86 23.55 -9.31
N VAL A 98 1.98 24.31 -8.65
CA VAL A 98 1.64 25.71 -8.99
C VAL A 98 2.45 26.72 -8.21
#